data_AF-A0A9P8L7I4-F1
#
_entry.id   AF-A0A9P8L7I4-F1
#
_cell.length_a   1.000
_cell.length_b   1.000
_cell.length_c   1.000
_cell.angle_alpha   90.00
_cell.angle_beta   90.00
_cell.angle_gamma   90.00
#
_symmetry.space_group_name_H-M   'P 1'
#
loop_
_entity.id
_entity.type
_entity.pdbx_description
1 polymer ?
#
loop_
_entity_poly.entity_id
_entity_poly.type
_entity_poly.pdbx_seq_one_letter_code
_entity_poly.pdbx_strand_id
1 'polypeptide(L)'
;MLLARLTGPHGRIEIPGFYDPILPVTDAEKRRYAEIANTLIHRNPALGDPETLIASLMHRWRDPSLTIHRFKVSGPENSTVIPRMASAALSLRLVPNQDMTVTKKLLIDFLEDSFKKLETKNHLTITVEHEAEPWLGDPDNELFQTLEEAIMDVWGPISGGRKASIPQGSATNGAARPQASPMTSSTLTNGSDHTSVASPSGPAALLEPTSTSDAHNRKPRKPLYIREGGSIPSIRFLEKQFNAPGAHLPCGQASDNAHLDNERLRLANLYNSREIFKRVFRELPKK
;
A
#
# COMPACT_ATOMS: atom_id res chain seq x y z
N MET A 1 -7.46 6.06 -29.72
CA MET A 1 -8.03 6.19 -28.36
C MET A 1 -7.02 6.92 -27.48
N LEU A 2 -7.41 8.04 -26.83
CA LEU A 2 -6.48 8.90 -26.08
C LEU A 2 -5.95 8.21 -24.81
N LEU A 3 -6.86 7.75 -23.93
CA LEU A 3 -6.50 7.17 -22.64
C LEU A 3 -5.71 5.87 -22.74
N ALA A 4 -5.94 5.08 -23.81
CA ALA A 4 -5.22 3.83 -24.06
C ALA A 4 -3.71 4.03 -24.29
N ARG A 5 -3.26 5.27 -24.51
CA ARG A 5 -1.84 5.59 -24.67
C ARG A 5 -1.12 5.86 -23.35
N LEU A 6 -1.84 6.04 -22.24
CA LEU A 6 -1.25 6.39 -20.94
C LEU A 6 -0.51 5.21 -20.31
N THR A 7 -0.96 3.98 -20.58
CA THR A 7 -0.45 2.77 -19.95
C THR A 7 -0.13 1.71 -20.99
N GLY A 8 1.06 1.13 -20.89
CA GLY A 8 1.54 0.01 -21.70
C GLY A 8 1.37 -1.34 -21.00
N PRO A 9 2.09 -2.38 -21.48
CA PRO A 9 2.09 -3.70 -20.86
C PRO A 9 2.42 -3.63 -19.36
N HIS A 10 1.76 -4.49 -18.58
CA HIS A 10 1.95 -4.58 -17.12
C HIS A 10 1.68 -3.26 -16.36
N GLY A 11 0.91 -2.33 -16.94
CA GLY A 11 0.52 -1.08 -16.29
C GLY A 11 1.63 -0.01 -16.25
N ARG A 12 2.70 -0.18 -17.03
CA ARG A 12 3.77 0.82 -17.13
C ARG A 12 3.23 2.11 -17.74
N ILE A 13 3.60 3.25 -17.19
CA ILE A 13 3.13 4.56 -17.67
C ILE A 13 3.97 4.99 -18.89
N GLU A 14 3.33 5.24 -20.02
CA GLU A 14 4.02 5.48 -21.31
C GLU A 14 4.25 6.98 -21.60
N ILE A 15 4.34 7.79 -20.55
CA ILE A 15 4.64 9.23 -20.65
C ILE A 15 6.16 9.39 -20.76
N PRO A 16 6.70 10.00 -21.84
CA PRO A 16 8.13 10.20 -22.00
C PRO A 16 8.74 11.02 -20.85
N GLY A 17 9.93 10.62 -20.38
CA GLY A 17 10.64 11.27 -19.28
C GLY A 17 10.04 11.06 -17.88
N PHE A 18 8.94 10.30 -17.76
CA PHE A 18 8.23 10.11 -16.49
C PHE A 18 9.03 9.35 -15.43
N TYR A 19 9.87 8.39 -15.86
CA TYR A 19 10.68 7.54 -14.99
C TYR A 19 12.09 8.09 -14.72
N ASP A 20 12.55 9.07 -15.49
CA ASP A 20 13.92 9.62 -15.43
C ASP A 20 14.36 10.06 -14.02
N PRO A 21 13.52 10.73 -13.20
CA PRO A 21 13.96 11.16 -11.87
C PRO A 21 13.89 10.06 -10.81
N ILE A 22 13.40 8.86 -11.12
CA ILE A 22 13.21 7.79 -10.13
C ILE A 22 14.53 7.05 -9.90
N LEU A 23 15.05 7.16 -8.69
CA LEU A 23 16.32 6.54 -8.31
C LEU A 23 16.24 5.00 -8.33
N PRO A 24 17.34 4.33 -8.71
CA PRO A 24 17.42 2.87 -8.66
C PRO A 24 17.37 2.36 -7.22
N VAL A 25 16.96 1.10 -7.07
CA VAL A 25 16.85 0.45 -5.76
C VAL A 25 18.24 0.21 -5.18
N THR A 26 18.50 0.80 -4.01
CA THR A 26 19.78 0.62 -3.29
C THR A 26 19.85 -0.73 -2.58
N ASP A 27 21.05 -1.23 -2.28
CA ASP A 27 21.21 -2.50 -1.55
C ASP A 27 20.73 -2.42 -0.10
N ALA A 28 20.71 -1.23 0.50
CA ALA A 28 20.07 -1.01 1.80
C ALA A 28 18.54 -1.18 1.70
N GLU A 29 17.93 -0.64 0.65
CA GLU A 29 16.49 -0.78 0.39
C GLU A 29 16.11 -2.24 0.07
N LYS A 30 16.89 -2.95 -0.75
CA LYS A 30 16.68 -4.39 -1.01
C LYS A 30 16.70 -5.22 0.27
N ARG A 31 17.67 -4.96 1.17
CA ARG A 31 17.75 -5.65 2.47
C ARG A 31 16.51 -5.41 3.34
N ARG A 32 16.00 -4.18 3.38
CA ARG A 32 14.76 -3.84 4.11
C ARG A 32 13.56 -4.61 3.54
N TYR A 33 13.39 -4.64 2.20
CA TYR A 33 12.32 -5.41 1.57
C TYR A 33 12.42 -6.91 1.89
N ALA A 34 13.62 -7.49 1.85
CA ALA A 34 13.84 -8.89 2.19
C ALA A 34 13.48 -9.18 3.67
N GLU A 35 13.88 -8.32 4.60
CA GLU A 35 13.52 -8.46 6.02
C GLU A 35 12.01 -8.41 6.25
N ILE A 36 11.33 -7.48 5.58
CA ILE A 36 9.87 -7.34 5.64
C ILE A 36 9.19 -8.59 5.08
N ALA A 37 9.56 -9.02 3.88
CA ALA A 37 8.98 -10.19 3.23
C ALA A 37 9.15 -11.46 4.09
N ASN A 38 10.36 -11.72 4.58
CA ASN A 38 10.64 -12.84 5.47
C ASN A 38 9.81 -12.78 6.76
N THR A 39 9.65 -11.59 7.35
CA THR A 39 8.84 -11.43 8.56
C THR A 39 7.35 -11.65 8.30
N LEU A 40 6.83 -11.17 7.17
CA LEU A 40 5.43 -11.34 6.80
C LEU A 40 5.10 -12.79 6.46
N ILE A 41 5.94 -13.46 5.65
CA ILE A 41 5.75 -14.87 5.27
C ILE A 41 5.85 -15.78 6.50
N HIS A 42 6.79 -15.52 7.41
CA HIS A 42 6.88 -16.28 8.66
C HIS A 42 5.60 -16.18 9.51
N ARG A 43 4.89 -15.03 9.46
CA ARG A 43 3.62 -14.82 10.17
C ARG A 43 2.42 -15.37 9.42
N ASN A 44 2.46 -15.36 8.10
CA ASN A 44 1.41 -15.87 7.23
C ASN A 44 2.04 -16.58 6.01
N PRO A 45 2.28 -17.90 6.09
CA PRO A 45 2.88 -18.65 5.00
C PRO A 45 2.07 -18.64 3.69
N ALA A 46 0.77 -18.30 3.76
CA ALA A 46 -0.08 -18.18 2.57
C ALA A 46 0.26 -16.99 1.67
N LEU A 47 1.16 -16.09 2.09
CA LEU A 47 1.66 -14.98 1.28
C LEU A 47 2.57 -15.44 0.12
N GLY A 48 2.98 -16.72 0.11
CA GLY A 48 3.72 -17.31 -1.00
C GLY A 48 5.22 -17.02 -0.97
N ASP A 49 5.79 -16.91 -2.17
CA ASP A 49 7.23 -16.75 -2.40
C ASP A 49 7.75 -15.34 -2.02
N PRO A 50 8.93 -15.23 -1.35
CA PRO A 50 9.53 -13.95 -0.98
C PRO A 50 9.78 -13.00 -2.15
N GLU A 51 10.26 -13.47 -3.30
CA GLU A 51 10.59 -12.59 -4.44
C GLU A 51 9.32 -11.97 -5.03
N THR A 52 8.27 -12.78 -5.17
CA THR A 52 6.95 -12.33 -5.63
C THR A 52 6.36 -11.30 -4.67
N LEU A 53 6.48 -11.52 -3.37
CA LEU A 53 6.03 -10.56 -2.35
C LEU A 53 6.84 -9.27 -2.38
N ILE A 54 8.17 -9.35 -2.53
CA ILE A 54 9.04 -8.17 -2.66
C ILE A 54 8.65 -7.35 -3.89
N ALA A 55 8.45 -7.98 -5.05
CA ALA A 55 8.02 -7.30 -6.27
C ALA A 55 6.67 -6.58 -6.06
N SER A 56 5.71 -7.23 -5.40
CA SER A 56 4.43 -6.64 -5.03
C SER A 56 4.57 -5.43 -4.10
N LEU A 57 5.40 -5.55 -3.06
CA LEU A 57 5.67 -4.46 -2.12
C LEU A 57 6.37 -3.29 -2.82
N MET A 58 7.31 -3.55 -3.72
CA MET A 58 7.97 -2.52 -4.52
C MET A 58 6.98 -1.79 -5.42
N HIS A 59 6.13 -2.53 -6.13
CA HIS A 59 5.10 -1.94 -6.99
C HIS A 59 4.16 -1.04 -6.18
N ARG A 60 3.82 -1.44 -4.95
CA ARG A 60 2.95 -0.65 -4.06
C ARG A 60 3.66 0.51 -3.37
N TRP A 61 4.97 0.49 -3.16
CA TRP A 61 5.63 1.45 -2.26
C TRP A 61 6.63 2.38 -2.92
N ARG A 62 7.14 2.02 -4.10
CA ARG A 62 8.19 2.79 -4.76
C ARG A 62 8.01 2.94 -6.26
N ASP A 63 7.09 2.19 -6.87
CA ASP A 63 6.78 2.38 -8.28
C ASP A 63 5.54 3.27 -8.42
N PRO A 64 5.55 4.21 -9.39
CA PRO A 64 4.39 5.02 -9.69
C PRO A 64 3.30 4.17 -10.36
N SER A 65 2.04 4.58 -10.19
CA SER A 65 0.89 3.88 -10.76
C SER A 65 -0.13 4.86 -11.32
N LEU A 66 -0.80 4.51 -12.42
CA LEU A 66 -1.89 5.29 -13.00
C LEU A 66 -3.17 4.46 -13.01
N THR A 67 -4.26 5.04 -12.53
CA THR A 67 -5.57 4.39 -12.50
C THR A 67 -6.61 5.26 -13.19
N ILE A 68 -7.40 4.67 -14.09
CA ILE A 68 -8.61 5.29 -14.65
C ILE A 68 -9.79 4.83 -13.80
N HIS A 69 -10.44 5.75 -13.10
CA HIS A 69 -11.48 5.42 -12.11
C HIS A 69 -12.88 5.29 -12.70
N ARG A 70 -13.25 6.27 -13.53
CA ARG A 70 -14.59 6.39 -14.09
C ARG A 70 -14.51 7.02 -15.46
N PHE A 71 -15.34 6.54 -16.37
CA PHE A 71 -15.69 7.23 -17.61
C PHE A 71 -17.16 7.63 -17.52
N LYS A 72 -17.51 8.80 -18.04
CA LYS A 72 -18.88 9.29 -18.12
C LYS A 72 -19.10 9.88 -19.50
N VAL A 73 -20.25 9.57 -20.10
CA VAL A 73 -20.67 10.13 -21.38
C VAL A 73 -21.97 10.91 -21.19
N SER A 74 -22.20 11.93 -22.01
CA SER A 74 -23.46 12.68 -22.00
C SER A 74 -24.56 11.94 -22.75
N GLY A 75 -25.80 12.07 -22.30
CA GLY A 75 -26.97 11.50 -22.97
C GLY A 75 -27.45 10.19 -22.33
N PRO A 76 -28.50 9.57 -22.89
CA PRO A 76 -29.02 8.31 -22.39
C PRO A 76 -28.01 7.16 -22.57
N GLU A 77 -28.03 6.17 -21.68
CA GLU A 77 -27.07 5.04 -21.68
C GLU A 77 -27.34 3.98 -22.75
N ASN A 78 -28.21 4.27 -23.74
CA ASN A 78 -28.46 3.37 -24.86
C ASN A 78 -27.34 3.48 -25.91
N SER A 79 -26.87 2.33 -26.39
CA SER A 79 -25.71 2.21 -27.31
C SER A 79 -25.91 2.81 -28.71
N THR A 80 -27.11 3.28 -29.04
CA THR A 80 -27.46 3.81 -30.37
C THR A 80 -27.29 5.32 -30.49
N VAL A 81 -26.94 6.02 -29.41
CA VAL A 81 -26.73 7.48 -29.42
C VAL A 81 -25.24 7.79 -29.33
N ILE A 82 -24.75 8.67 -30.21
CA ILE A 82 -23.37 9.18 -30.13
C ILE A 82 -23.34 10.29 -29.07
N PRO A 83 -22.59 10.14 -27.97
CA PRO A 83 -22.50 11.16 -26.93
C PRO A 83 -21.86 12.46 -27.44
N ARG A 84 -22.39 13.60 -27.00
CA ARG A 84 -21.80 14.93 -27.28
C ARG A 84 -20.50 15.17 -26.49
N MET A 85 -20.37 14.58 -25.31
CA MET A 85 -19.24 14.76 -24.40
C MET A 85 -18.89 13.44 -23.72
N ALA A 86 -17.59 13.21 -23.55
CA ALA A 86 -17.05 12.15 -22.71
C ALA A 86 -16.05 12.76 -21.72
N SER A 87 -16.02 12.24 -20.49
CA SER A 87 -15.10 12.63 -19.43
C SER A 87 -14.56 11.39 -18.74
N ALA A 88 -13.33 11.46 -18.26
CA ALA A 88 -12.73 10.41 -17.46
C ALA A 88 -12.04 11.03 -16.25
N ALA A 89 -12.11 10.35 -15.10
CA ALA A 89 -11.31 10.71 -13.94
C ALA A 89 -10.18 9.70 -13.78
N LEU A 90 -8.96 10.22 -13.62
CA LEU A 90 -7.74 9.45 -13.46
C LEU A 90 -7.00 9.91 -12.21
N SER A 91 -6.25 9.01 -11.59
CA SER A 91 -5.24 9.35 -10.59
C SER A 91 -3.89 8.85 -11.02
N LEU A 92 -2.88 9.60 -10.62
CA LEU A 92 -1.48 9.29 -10.82
C LEU A 92 -0.81 9.32 -9.46
N ARG A 93 -0.21 8.19 -9.08
CA ARG A 93 0.55 8.10 -7.85
C ARG A 93 2.01 8.37 -8.14
N LEU A 94 2.55 9.36 -7.43
CA LEU A 94 3.95 9.74 -7.51
C LEU A 94 4.79 9.06 -6.44
N VAL A 95 6.09 8.98 -6.72
CA VAL A 95 7.09 8.41 -5.83
C VAL A 95 8.22 9.40 -5.61
N PRO A 96 9.06 9.23 -4.56
CA PRO A 96 10.10 10.20 -4.23
C PRO A 96 11.00 10.57 -5.42
N ASN A 97 11.45 11.82 -5.44
CA ASN A 97 12.21 12.48 -6.51
C ASN A 97 11.41 12.87 -7.77
N GLN A 98 10.13 12.51 -7.87
CA GLN A 98 9.25 13.10 -8.90
C GLN A 98 8.75 14.47 -8.44
N ASP A 99 9.13 15.52 -9.17
CA ASP A 99 8.60 16.87 -8.95
C ASP A 99 7.16 16.99 -9.48
N MET A 100 6.26 17.51 -8.64
CA MET A 100 4.83 17.64 -8.97
C MET A 100 4.60 18.50 -10.21
N THR A 101 5.29 19.62 -10.33
CA THR A 101 5.11 20.59 -11.41
C THR A 101 5.57 20.00 -12.74
N VAL A 102 6.74 19.36 -12.74
CA VAL A 102 7.29 18.68 -13.92
C VAL A 102 6.39 17.52 -14.33
N THR A 103 5.99 16.66 -13.40
CA THR A 103 5.16 15.50 -13.73
C THR A 103 3.78 15.89 -14.25
N LYS A 104 3.15 16.91 -13.67
CA LYS A 104 1.89 17.48 -14.16
C LYS A 104 2.02 17.99 -15.59
N LYS A 105 3.09 18.74 -15.87
CA LYS A 105 3.39 19.24 -17.22
C LYS A 105 3.58 18.08 -18.21
N LEU A 106 4.36 17.07 -17.86
CA LEU A 106 4.56 15.88 -18.71
C LEU A 106 3.24 15.17 -19.06
N LEU A 107 2.33 15.02 -18.07
CA LEU A 107 1.02 14.41 -18.30
C LEU A 107 0.15 15.25 -19.24
N ILE A 108 0.06 16.56 -18.99
CA ILE A 108 -0.76 17.47 -19.80
C ILE A 108 -0.23 17.52 -21.24
N ASP A 109 1.07 17.76 -21.41
CA ASP A 109 1.71 17.81 -22.73
C ASP A 109 1.48 16.51 -23.51
N PHE A 110 1.65 15.36 -22.85
CA PHE A 110 1.43 14.06 -23.48
C PHE A 110 -0.01 13.86 -23.96
N LEU A 111 -1.00 14.26 -23.15
CA LEU A 111 -2.41 14.15 -23.50
C LEU A 111 -2.77 15.11 -24.65
N GLU A 112 -2.29 16.35 -24.60
CA GLU A 112 -2.52 17.34 -25.66
C GLU A 112 -1.89 16.88 -26.98
N ASP A 113 -0.65 16.43 -26.96
CA ASP A 113 0.03 15.96 -28.17
C ASP A 113 -0.57 14.68 -28.72
N SER A 114 -1.02 13.78 -27.84
CA SER A 114 -1.76 12.58 -28.25
C SER A 114 -3.11 12.92 -28.85
N PHE A 115 -3.79 13.97 -28.37
CA PHE A 115 -5.07 14.45 -28.89
C PHE A 115 -4.91 15.18 -30.23
N LYS A 116 -3.89 16.03 -30.38
CA LYS A 116 -3.57 16.70 -31.65
C LYS A 116 -3.38 15.70 -32.80
N LYS A 117 -2.70 14.57 -32.54
CA LYS A 117 -2.49 13.48 -33.51
C LYS A 117 -3.77 12.76 -33.95
N LEU A 118 -4.90 13.00 -33.29
CA LEU A 118 -6.21 12.46 -33.72
C LEU A 118 -6.84 13.31 -34.83
N GLU A 119 -6.32 14.50 -35.12
CA GLU A 119 -6.79 15.39 -36.19
C GLU A 119 -8.31 15.63 -36.16
N THR A 120 -8.86 15.73 -34.95
CA THR A 120 -10.30 15.86 -34.71
C THR A 120 -10.73 17.32 -34.53
N LYS A 121 -12.00 17.61 -34.82
CA LYS A 121 -12.63 18.91 -34.53
C LYS A 121 -13.14 19.03 -33.08
N ASN A 122 -13.04 17.95 -32.31
CA ASN A 122 -13.47 17.93 -30.91
C ASN A 122 -12.53 18.79 -30.04
N HIS A 123 -12.99 19.10 -28.82
CA HIS A 123 -12.22 19.84 -27.83
C HIS A 123 -11.79 18.94 -26.67
N LEU A 124 -10.59 19.16 -26.15
CA LEU A 124 -10.07 18.50 -24.95
C LEU A 124 -9.89 19.53 -23.85
N THR A 125 -10.40 19.21 -22.66
CA THR A 125 -10.17 19.98 -21.43
C THR A 125 -9.56 19.06 -20.39
N ILE A 126 -8.50 19.51 -19.73
CA ILE A 126 -7.80 18.77 -18.67
C ILE A 126 -7.80 19.62 -17.41
N THR A 127 -8.25 19.06 -16.29
CA THR A 127 -8.28 19.72 -14.99
C THR A 127 -7.60 18.82 -13.96
N VAL A 128 -6.74 19.42 -13.12
CA VAL A 128 -6.09 18.73 -11.99
C VAL A 128 -6.80 19.18 -10.71
N GLU A 129 -7.50 18.24 -10.05
CA GLU A 129 -8.32 18.54 -8.87
C GLU A 129 -7.53 18.42 -7.55
N HIS A 130 -6.64 17.43 -7.45
CA HIS A 130 -5.91 17.11 -6.22
C HIS A 130 -4.43 16.89 -6.51
N GLU A 131 -3.59 17.45 -5.65
CA GLU A 131 -2.13 17.34 -5.73
C GLU A 131 -1.57 16.95 -4.36
N ALA A 132 -0.73 15.93 -4.33
CA ALA A 132 -0.10 15.42 -3.12
C ALA A 132 1.35 15.04 -3.44
N GLU A 133 2.31 15.77 -2.87
CA GLU A 133 3.72 15.45 -3.06
C GLU A 133 4.10 14.12 -2.39
N PRO A 134 4.94 13.30 -3.03
CA PRO A 134 5.49 12.12 -2.39
C PRO A 134 6.39 12.52 -1.23
N TRP A 135 6.41 11.70 -0.19
CA TRP A 135 7.25 11.88 0.99
C TRP A 135 8.05 10.61 1.27
N LEU A 136 9.31 10.79 1.66
CA LEU A 136 10.18 9.72 2.10
C LEU A 136 10.92 10.18 3.35
N GLY A 137 10.61 9.56 4.49
CA GLY A 137 11.31 9.80 5.73
C GLY A 137 12.73 9.24 5.70
N ASP A 138 13.61 9.85 6.50
CA ASP A 138 14.98 9.42 6.73
C ASP A 138 15.06 8.55 8.00
N PRO A 139 15.23 7.22 7.89
CA PRO A 139 15.29 6.32 9.05
C PRO A 139 16.50 6.58 9.96
N ASP A 140 17.53 7.25 9.44
CA ASP A 140 18.79 7.44 10.15
C ASP A 140 18.79 8.70 11.01
N ASN A 141 17.75 9.53 10.94
CA ASN A 141 17.64 10.75 11.74
C ASN A 141 17.26 10.48 13.21
N GLU A 142 17.50 11.47 14.07
CA GLU A 142 17.26 11.38 15.52
C GLU A 142 15.79 11.14 15.88
N LEU A 143 14.85 11.65 15.08
CA LEU A 143 13.42 11.47 15.30
C LEU A 143 13.03 10.00 15.11
N PHE A 144 13.48 9.35 14.04
CA PHE A 144 13.23 7.94 13.77
C PHE A 144 13.93 7.02 14.77
N GLN A 145 15.17 7.35 15.17
CA GLN A 145 15.88 6.59 16.21
C GLN A 145 15.17 6.66 17.57
N THR A 146 14.76 7.86 17.98
CA THR A 146 14.02 8.07 19.24
C THR A 146 12.65 7.37 19.20
N LEU A 147 12.00 7.36 18.04
CA LEU A 147 10.75 6.63 17.84
C LEU A 147 10.96 5.11 17.90
N GLU A 148 12.03 4.58 17.30
CA GLU A 148 12.41 3.16 17.39
C GLU A 148 12.60 2.73 18.86
N GLU A 149 13.38 3.50 19.63
CA GLU A 149 13.62 3.26 21.06
C GLU A 149 12.29 3.22 21.83
N ALA A 150 11.43 4.23 21.63
CA ALA A 150 10.14 4.31 22.30
C ALA A 150 9.18 3.16 21.92
N ILE A 151 9.18 2.74 20.66
CA ILE A 151 8.38 1.58 20.20
C ILE A 151 8.87 0.31 20.89
N MET A 152 10.18 0.08 20.92
CA MET A 152 10.78 -1.11 21.51
C MET A 152 10.55 -1.18 23.03
N ASP A 153 10.56 -0.04 23.71
CA ASP A 153 10.25 0.04 25.15
C ASP A 153 8.79 -0.32 25.46
N VAL A 154 7.84 0.19 24.66
CA VAL A 154 6.41 0.04 24.93
C VAL A 154 5.88 -1.32 24.49
N TRP A 155 6.31 -1.80 23.31
CA TRP A 155 5.88 -3.11 22.80
C TRP A 155 6.75 -4.27 23.30
N GLY A 156 7.87 -3.95 23.96
CA GLY A 156 8.91 -4.91 24.28
C GLY A 156 9.69 -5.35 23.04
N PRO A 157 10.79 -6.10 23.21
CA PRO A 157 11.40 -6.80 22.09
C PRO A 157 10.34 -7.72 21.47
N ILE A 158 10.24 -7.70 20.13
CA ILE A 158 9.32 -8.55 19.38
C ILE A 158 9.81 -10.01 19.46
N SER A 159 9.65 -10.63 20.63
CA SER A 159 9.90 -12.04 20.87
C SER A 159 8.78 -12.81 20.20
N GLY A 160 9.09 -13.44 19.07
CA GLY A 160 8.12 -14.07 18.18
C GLY A 160 7.32 -15.17 18.88
N GLY A 161 6.07 -14.86 19.23
CA GLY A 161 5.13 -15.83 19.79
C GLY A 161 3.83 -15.20 20.30
N ARG A 162 3.03 -14.57 19.43
CA ARG A 162 1.59 -14.45 19.74
C ARG A 162 0.91 -15.71 19.21
N LYS A 163 0.41 -16.54 20.12
CA LYS A 163 -0.51 -17.63 19.77
C LYS A 163 -1.68 -17.03 19.00
N ALA A 164 -1.95 -17.54 17.82
CA ALA A 164 -3.21 -17.26 17.14
C ALA A 164 -4.34 -17.68 18.09
N SER A 165 -5.19 -16.73 18.50
CA SER A 165 -6.42 -17.05 19.20
C SER A 165 -7.36 -17.68 18.18
N ILE A 166 -7.28 -19.00 18.02
CA ILE A 166 -8.34 -19.79 17.38
C ILE A 166 -9.51 -19.77 18.36
N PRO A 167 -10.69 -19.23 18.00
CA PRO A 167 -11.88 -19.41 18.81
C PRO A 167 -12.23 -20.90 18.77
N GLN A 168 -12.23 -21.57 19.92
CA GLN A 168 -12.87 -22.88 20.02
C GLN A 168 -14.37 -22.67 19.75
N GLY A 169 -14.84 -23.24 18.64
CA GLY A 169 -16.23 -23.13 18.22
C GLY A 169 -17.15 -23.90 19.16
N SER A 170 -18.16 -23.23 19.71
CA SER A 170 -19.40 -23.89 20.11
C SER A 170 -20.34 -23.89 18.90
N ALA A 171 -20.74 -25.08 18.46
CA ALA A 171 -21.69 -25.27 17.38
C ALA A 171 -23.09 -24.75 17.79
N THR A 172 -23.62 -23.80 17.03
CA THR A 172 -25.07 -23.54 16.96
C THR A 172 -25.46 -23.13 15.54
N ASN A 173 -26.49 -23.81 15.02
CA ASN A 173 -27.01 -23.73 13.66
C ASN A 173 -27.70 -22.39 13.33
N GLY A 174 -27.54 -21.97 12.07
CA GLY A 174 -28.59 -21.30 11.28
C GLY A 174 -28.71 -19.77 11.40
N ALA A 175 -28.09 -19.04 10.47
CA ALA A 175 -28.65 -17.82 9.86
C ALA A 175 -27.82 -17.41 8.62
N ALA A 176 -28.51 -17.03 7.55
CA ALA A 176 -27.93 -16.68 6.26
C ALA A 176 -26.97 -15.47 6.35
N ARG A 177 -25.82 -15.57 5.67
CA ARG A 177 -24.87 -14.47 5.50
C ARG A 177 -25.19 -13.66 4.24
N PRO A 178 -25.23 -12.32 4.30
CA PRO A 178 -25.32 -11.47 3.11
C PRO A 178 -24.04 -11.57 2.26
N GLN A 179 -24.22 -11.50 0.94
CA GLN A 179 -23.16 -11.51 -0.07
C GLN A 179 -22.18 -10.35 0.14
N ALA A 180 -20.89 -10.66 0.10
CA ALA A 180 -19.81 -9.68 0.08
C ALA A 180 -19.70 -9.01 -1.29
N SER A 181 -19.54 -7.69 -1.29
CA SER A 181 -19.20 -6.82 -2.43
C SER A 181 -17.96 -5.97 -2.05
N PRO A 182 -17.21 -5.43 -3.01
CA PRO A 182 -15.79 -5.77 -3.18
C PRO A 182 -14.80 -4.95 -2.34
N MET A 183 -13.69 -5.62 -2.02
CA MET A 183 -12.52 -5.15 -1.27
C MET A 183 -11.79 -3.99 -1.97
N THR A 184 -11.31 -3.01 -1.19
CA THR A 184 -10.09 -2.28 -1.53
C THR A 184 -8.90 -3.24 -1.35
N SER A 185 -8.63 -4.02 -2.39
CA SER A 185 -7.64 -5.09 -2.39
C SER A 185 -6.21 -4.54 -2.42
N SER A 186 -5.44 -4.82 -1.37
CA SER A 186 -3.99 -5.00 -1.46
C SER A 186 -3.68 -6.50 -1.52
N THR A 187 -3.95 -7.12 -2.66
CA THR A 187 -3.60 -8.53 -2.92
C THR A 187 -3.38 -8.75 -4.41
N LEU A 188 -2.26 -9.43 -4.71
CA LEU A 188 -1.78 -9.86 -6.03
C LEU A 188 -2.83 -10.70 -6.77
N THR A 189 -3.04 -10.43 -8.06
CA THR A 189 -3.85 -11.27 -8.94
C THR A 189 -3.08 -11.60 -10.21
N ASN A 190 -2.78 -12.89 -10.44
CA ASN A 190 -2.60 -13.45 -11.78
C ASN A 190 -3.89 -14.22 -12.13
N GLY A 191 -4.50 -13.93 -13.28
CA GLY A 191 -5.47 -14.80 -13.96
C GLY A 191 -4.73 -15.89 -14.77
N SER A 192 -5.36 -16.88 -15.40
CA SER A 192 -6.77 -17.28 -15.54
C SER A 192 -6.82 -18.74 -16.05
N ASP A 193 -8.03 -19.32 -15.97
CA ASP A 193 -8.61 -20.41 -16.78
C ASP A 193 -8.83 -21.83 -16.19
N HIS A 194 -10.10 -22.01 -15.78
CA HIS A 194 -11.04 -23.14 -15.91
C HIS A 194 -10.56 -24.56 -16.27
N THR A 195 -10.90 -25.55 -15.42
CA THR A 195 -12.04 -26.50 -15.63
C THR A 195 -12.07 -27.62 -14.56
N SER A 196 -13.21 -27.69 -13.85
CA SER A 196 -13.94 -28.87 -13.32
C SER A 196 -13.21 -30.15 -12.82
N VAL A 197 -13.51 -30.58 -11.58
CA VAL A 197 -14.44 -31.68 -11.19
C VAL A 197 -14.14 -32.08 -9.72
N ALA A 198 -15.18 -32.13 -8.89
CA ALA A 198 -15.14 -32.60 -7.50
C ALA A 198 -15.19 -34.13 -7.40
N SER A 199 -14.48 -34.73 -6.42
CA SER A 199 -14.86 -35.97 -5.70
C SER A 199 -13.87 -36.31 -4.54
N PRO A 200 -14.27 -37.15 -3.55
CA PRO A 200 -14.00 -36.87 -2.14
C PRO A 200 -13.10 -37.87 -1.38
N SER A 201 -12.72 -37.48 -0.16
CA SER A 201 -12.35 -38.30 1.02
C SER A 201 -11.03 -39.08 1.02
N GLY A 202 -10.12 -38.69 1.93
CA GLY A 202 -9.04 -39.54 2.46
C GLY A 202 -8.78 -39.19 3.93
N PRO A 203 -8.49 -40.16 4.82
CA PRO A 203 -8.58 -39.95 6.26
C PRO A 203 -7.38 -39.17 6.82
N ALA A 204 -7.66 -38.44 7.89
CA ALA A 204 -6.71 -37.67 8.68
C ALA A 204 -5.62 -38.57 9.27
N ALA A 205 -4.37 -38.35 8.87
CA ALA A 205 -3.21 -38.89 9.57
C ALA A 205 -2.87 -37.94 10.74
N LEU A 206 -3.08 -38.44 11.95
CA LEU A 206 -2.61 -37.87 13.20
C LEU A 206 -1.08 -37.82 13.19
N LEU A 207 -0.49 -36.62 13.12
CA LEU A 207 0.93 -36.41 13.40
C LEU A 207 1.09 -36.02 14.86
N GLU A 208 1.82 -36.86 15.60
CA GLU A 208 2.19 -36.65 16.99
C GLU A 208 3.06 -35.38 17.19
N PRO A 209 2.99 -34.73 18.36
CA PRO A 209 3.68 -33.48 18.59
C PRO A 209 5.17 -33.71 18.81
N THR A 210 5.99 -33.38 17.80
CA THR A 210 7.43 -33.23 17.98
C THR A 210 7.72 -31.97 18.82
N SER A 211 8.17 -32.22 20.04
CA SER A 211 8.74 -31.23 20.95
C SER A 211 9.99 -30.62 20.32
N THR A 212 9.89 -29.37 19.84
CA THR A 212 11.05 -28.56 19.44
C THR A 212 11.24 -27.43 20.44
N SER A 213 12.26 -27.62 21.26
CA SER A 213 12.74 -26.77 22.34
C SER A 213 13.63 -25.62 21.84
N ASP A 214 13.13 -24.75 20.97
CA ASP A 214 13.91 -23.62 20.41
C ASP A 214 13.24 -22.24 20.63
N ALA A 215 12.67 -22.04 21.81
CA ALA A 215 12.07 -20.75 22.19
C ALA A 215 13.07 -19.77 22.84
N HIS A 216 14.31 -20.18 23.15
CA HIS A 216 15.15 -19.47 24.12
C HIS A 216 16.37 -18.68 23.61
N ASN A 217 16.53 -18.43 22.31
CA ASN A 217 17.61 -17.54 21.85
C ASN A 217 17.27 -16.71 20.61
N ARG A 218 16.09 -16.07 20.60
CA ARG A 218 15.73 -15.13 19.51
C ARG A 218 16.18 -13.73 19.91
N LYS A 219 17.18 -13.19 19.20
CA LYS A 219 17.60 -11.79 19.33
C LYS A 219 16.36 -10.87 19.22
N PRO A 220 16.29 -9.81 20.05
CA PRO A 220 15.23 -8.83 19.95
C PRO A 220 15.21 -8.24 18.53
N ARG A 221 14.05 -8.32 17.86
CA ARG A 221 13.88 -7.74 16.51
C ARG A 221 13.50 -6.28 16.63
N LYS A 222 14.19 -5.43 15.88
CA LYS A 222 13.86 -4.02 15.70
C LYS A 222 12.52 -3.85 14.98
N PRO A 223 11.88 -2.67 15.08
CA PRO A 223 10.72 -2.34 14.26
C PRO A 223 11.09 -2.39 12.77
N LEU A 224 10.14 -2.80 11.93
CA LEU A 224 10.33 -2.79 10.49
C LEU A 224 10.05 -1.39 9.96
N TYR A 225 11.00 -0.83 9.22
CA TYR A 225 10.79 0.41 8.46
C TYR A 225 10.04 0.10 7.17
N ILE A 226 8.75 0.42 7.15
CA ILE A 226 7.87 0.20 6.00
C ILE A 226 7.58 1.51 5.26
N ARG A 227 7.12 1.38 4.02
CA ARG A 227 6.51 2.48 3.26
C ARG A 227 5.01 2.25 3.15
N GLU A 228 4.30 3.29 2.74
CA GLU A 228 2.83 3.27 2.66
C GLU A 228 2.34 3.47 1.23
N GLY A 229 1.15 2.92 0.98
CA GLY A 229 0.40 3.04 -0.28
C GLY A 229 -0.33 4.38 -0.42
N GLY A 230 -0.75 4.92 0.72
CA GLY A 230 -1.62 6.09 0.80
C GLY A 230 -0.89 7.42 0.58
N SER A 231 -1.69 8.48 0.51
CA SER A 231 -1.20 9.86 0.42
C SER A 231 -1.60 10.64 1.66
N ILE A 232 -0.62 11.24 2.32
CA ILE A 232 -0.81 12.16 3.46
C ILE A 232 -0.08 13.45 3.08
N PRO A 233 -0.74 14.41 2.40
CA PRO A 233 -0.07 15.59 1.83
C PRO A 233 0.56 16.50 2.88
N SER A 234 0.03 16.47 4.10
CA SER A 234 0.42 17.37 5.19
C SER A 234 1.87 17.20 5.62
N ILE A 235 2.42 15.98 5.66
CA ILE A 235 3.78 15.78 6.18
C ILE A 235 4.83 16.50 5.33
N ARG A 236 4.75 16.37 4.01
CA ARG A 236 5.71 17.03 3.10
C ARG A 236 5.58 18.55 3.16
N PHE A 237 4.34 19.05 3.27
CA PHE A 237 4.09 20.46 3.46
C PHE A 237 4.70 20.98 4.76
N LEU A 238 4.44 20.31 5.89
CA LEU A 238 4.96 20.69 7.21
C LEU A 238 6.49 20.68 7.26
N GLU A 239 7.14 19.66 6.69
CA GLU A 239 8.61 19.61 6.62
C GLU A 239 9.18 20.82 5.89
N LYS A 240 8.60 21.20 4.74
CA LYS A 240 9.05 22.38 3.99
C LYS A 240 8.81 23.69 4.75
N GLN A 241 7.66 23.81 5.42
CA GLN A 241 7.30 25.04 6.15
C GLN A 241 8.15 25.24 7.40
N PHE A 242 8.40 24.18 8.16
CA PHE A 242 9.12 24.26 9.44
C PHE A 242 10.60 23.92 9.34
N ASN A 243 11.07 23.47 8.17
CA ASN A 243 12.43 22.98 7.96
C ASN A 243 12.84 21.97 9.04
N ALA A 244 11.92 21.07 9.38
CA ALA A 244 12.06 20.10 10.45
C ALA A 244 11.74 18.69 9.93
N PRO A 245 12.39 17.63 10.43
CA PRO A 245 12.13 16.27 9.98
C PRO A 245 10.73 15.80 10.39
N GLY A 246 10.07 15.06 9.50
CA GLY A 246 8.82 14.37 9.77
C GLY A 246 9.02 12.88 10.07
N ALA A 247 8.07 12.28 10.79
CA ALA A 247 7.98 10.82 10.94
C ALA A 247 6.51 10.40 11.05
N HIS A 248 6.21 9.18 10.58
CA HIS A 248 4.90 8.55 10.76
C HIS A 248 5.00 7.41 11.77
N LEU A 249 4.11 7.40 12.77
CA LEU A 249 3.90 6.28 13.67
C LEU A 249 2.57 5.60 13.32
N PRO A 250 2.58 4.39 12.72
CA PRO A 250 1.35 3.64 12.52
C PRO A 250 0.77 3.23 13.89
N CYS A 251 -0.37 3.82 14.23
CA CYS A 251 -1.07 3.53 15.49
C CYS A 251 -2.03 2.34 15.35
N GLY A 252 -2.51 2.04 14.14
CA GLY A 252 -3.42 0.93 13.87
C GLY A 252 -2.72 -0.39 13.53
N GLN A 253 -3.49 -1.34 13.01
CA GLN A 253 -3.03 -2.60 12.43
C GLN A 253 -3.73 -2.83 11.07
N ALA A 254 -3.18 -3.73 10.25
CA ALA A 254 -3.70 -3.99 8.90
C ALA A 254 -5.17 -4.49 8.85
N SER A 255 -5.74 -4.93 9.97
CA SER A 255 -7.12 -5.47 10.06
C SER A 255 -8.14 -4.46 10.62
N ASP A 256 -7.78 -3.18 10.63
CA ASP A 256 -8.59 -2.09 11.19
C ASP A 256 -9.58 -1.48 10.21
N ASN A 257 -9.58 -1.89 8.94
CA ASN A 257 -10.60 -1.53 7.93
C ASN A 257 -10.79 -0.01 7.75
N ALA A 258 -9.70 0.77 7.69
CA ALA A 258 -9.80 2.21 7.44
C ALA A 258 -10.61 2.50 6.16
N HIS A 259 -11.61 3.39 6.27
CA HIS A 259 -12.55 3.76 5.19
C HIS A 259 -13.49 2.63 4.71
N LEU A 260 -13.60 1.54 5.46
CA LEU A 260 -14.49 0.42 5.15
C LEU A 260 -15.45 0.16 6.32
N ASP A 261 -16.42 -0.72 6.08
CA ASP A 261 -17.35 -1.15 7.12
C ASP A 261 -16.62 -1.77 8.31
N ASN A 262 -17.13 -1.47 9.50
CA ASN A 262 -16.58 -1.90 10.79
C ASN A 262 -15.12 -1.46 11.01
N GLU A 263 -14.80 -0.23 10.60
CA GLU A 263 -13.56 0.44 10.98
C GLU A 263 -13.37 0.40 12.51
N ARG A 264 -12.17 0.04 12.96
CA ARG A 264 -11.88 -0.22 14.37
C ARG A 264 -10.44 0.10 14.74
N LEU A 265 -10.20 0.35 16.01
CA LEU A 265 -8.85 0.47 16.58
C LEU A 265 -8.76 -0.37 17.85
N ARG A 266 -7.72 -1.21 17.97
CA ARG A 266 -7.49 -1.97 19.22
C ARG A 266 -7.16 -1.01 20.36
N LEU A 267 -7.79 -1.21 21.52
CA LEU A 267 -7.47 -0.41 22.72
C LEU A 267 -6.00 -0.52 23.11
N ALA A 268 -5.40 -1.71 23.00
CA ALA A 268 -3.97 -1.89 23.24
C ALA A 268 -3.10 -1.01 22.32
N ASN A 269 -3.47 -0.91 21.04
CA ASN A 269 -2.80 -0.05 20.07
C ASN A 269 -2.94 1.43 20.45
N LEU A 270 -4.14 1.87 20.84
CA LEU A 270 -4.40 3.25 21.27
C LEU A 270 -3.56 3.62 22.51
N TYR A 271 -3.61 2.80 23.56
CA TYR A 271 -2.86 3.05 24.79
C TYR A 271 -1.35 2.99 24.59
N ASN A 272 -0.86 2.03 23.81
CA ASN A 272 0.57 1.93 23.53
C ASN A 272 1.05 3.11 22.68
N SER A 273 0.26 3.57 21.70
CA SER A 273 0.59 4.76 20.92
C SER A 273 0.70 6.00 21.81
N ARG A 274 -0.21 6.18 22.77
CA ARG A 274 -0.12 7.24 23.79
C ARG A 274 1.19 7.20 24.57
N GLU A 275 1.60 6.02 25.05
CA GLU A 275 2.85 5.89 25.79
C GLU A 275 4.10 6.13 24.92
N ILE A 276 4.06 5.71 23.65
CA ILE A 276 5.13 6.00 22.67
C ILE A 276 5.27 7.51 22.49
N PHE A 277 4.17 8.22 22.18
CA PHE A 277 4.20 9.68 22.02
C PHE A 277 4.71 10.38 23.29
N LYS A 278 4.26 9.97 24.47
CA LYS A 278 4.73 10.51 25.76
C LYS A 278 6.24 10.35 25.95
N ARG A 279 6.83 9.23 25.50
CA ARG A 279 8.28 9.01 25.53
C ARG A 279 8.99 9.90 24.51
N VAL A 280 8.55 9.88 23.25
CA VAL A 280 9.17 10.67 22.18
C VAL A 280 9.21 12.15 22.54
N PHE A 281 8.10 12.75 22.96
CA PHE A 281 8.07 14.18 23.32
C PHE A 281 8.90 14.54 24.55
N ARG A 282 9.21 13.56 25.41
CA ARG A 282 10.05 13.77 26.59
C ARG A 282 11.54 13.60 26.29
N GLU A 283 11.90 12.69 25.40
CA GLU A 283 13.30 12.36 25.10
C GLU A 283 13.86 13.18 23.94
N LEU A 284 13.05 13.48 22.92
CA LEU A 284 13.50 14.21 21.74
C LEU A 284 14.11 15.59 22.07
N PRO A 285 13.57 16.41 23.00
CA PRO A 285 14.18 17.70 23.34
C PRO A 285 15.52 17.61 24.10
N LYS A 286 15.96 16.42 24.51
CA LYS A 286 17.21 16.22 25.25
C LYS A 286 18.40 15.84 24.35
N LYS A 287 18.13 15.52 23.09
CA LYS A 287 19.14 15.26 22.06
C LYS A 287 19.38 16.57 21.32
#